data_AF-A0A151B8T6-F1
#
_entry.id   AF-A0A151B8T6-F1
#
_cell.length_a   1.000
_cell.length_b   1.000
_cell.length_c   1.000
_cell.angle_alpha   90.00
_cell.angle_beta   90.00
_cell.angle_gamma   90.00
#
_symmetry.space_group_name_H-M   'P 1'
#
loop_
_entity.id
_entity.type
_entity.pdbx_description
1 polymer ?
#
loop_
_entity_poly.entity_id
_entity_poly.type
_entity_poly.pdbx_seq_one_letter_code
_entity_poly.pdbx_strand_id
1 'polypeptide(L)'
;GDISLSLPLRQISSLTRDLKNSRFVAIFYGLGLLGTGMAEANLRALHELAESLRKAGTKCVAIPMPGHYNSLGFIETALKEGGYPYALDFSHGNVRHEPGETSAVPSIMRGEVDSALIVGSNPLSSLPSEAARRLPRLPLAVLDYVESLTSIHAVFRVPVAVSGFESGGKVYRLDRVQLELKPVVSPPEGILPDEEFLRKVYEKL
;
A
#
# COMPACT_ATOMS: atom_id res chain seq x y z
N GLY A 1 34.98 -8.29 2.66
CA GLY A 1 34.91 -6.83 2.60
C GLY A 1 34.50 -6.33 3.95
N ASP A 2 35.22 -5.38 4.52
CA ASP A 2 34.91 -4.80 5.83
C ASP A 2 33.51 -4.18 5.81
N ILE A 3 32.61 -4.74 6.62
CA ILE A 3 31.31 -4.14 6.89
C ILE A 3 31.60 -2.95 7.82
N SER A 4 31.75 -1.77 7.23
CA SER A 4 31.74 -0.52 7.98
C SER A 4 30.35 -0.33 8.56
N LEU A 5 30.19 -0.66 9.84
CA LEU A 5 28.95 -0.44 10.57
C LEU A 5 28.78 1.06 10.80
N SER A 6 27.66 1.63 10.35
CA SER A 6 27.31 3.04 10.57
C SER A 6 27.07 3.38 12.04
N LEU A 7 26.94 2.37 12.91
CA LEU A 7 26.79 2.49 14.35
C LEU A 7 27.95 1.79 15.08
N PRO A 8 28.45 2.35 16.21
CA PRO A 8 29.43 1.69 17.05
C PRO A 8 29.00 0.28 17.49
N LEU A 9 29.92 -0.69 17.46
CA LEU A 9 29.69 -2.08 17.89
C LEU A 9 29.07 -2.19 19.29
N ARG A 10 29.43 -1.27 20.20
CA ARG A 10 28.86 -1.20 21.54
C ARG A 10 27.34 -0.98 21.54
N GLN A 11 26.84 -0.10 20.66
CA GLN A 11 25.40 0.18 20.55
C GLN A 11 24.64 -1.02 19.98
N ILE A 12 25.18 -1.65 18.94
CA ILE A 12 24.60 -2.86 18.34
C ILE A 12 24.56 -4.00 19.37
N SER A 13 25.63 -4.17 20.14
CA SER A 13 25.72 -5.20 21.18
C SER A 13 24.73 -4.95 22.33
N SER A 14 24.56 -3.69 22.73
CA SER A 14 23.56 -3.30 23.74
C SER A 14 22.15 -3.62 23.26
N LEU A 15 21.78 -3.15 22.07
CA LEU A 15 20.46 -3.42 21.49
C LEU A 15 20.20 -4.92 21.37
N THR A 16 21.19 -5.69 20.91
CA THR A 16 21.06 -7.15 20.79
C THR A 16 20.81 -7.82 22.14
N ARG A 17 21.50 -7.36 23.20
CA ARG A 17 21.29 -7.85 24.56
C ARG A 17 19.88 -7.52 25.05
N ASP A 18 19.42 -6.29 24.84
CA ASP A 18 18.09 -5.84 25.25
C ASP A 18 16.98 -6.64 24.55
N LEU A 19 17.13 -6.87 23.25
CA LEU A 19 16.20 -7.71 22.47
C LEU A 19 16.18 -9.15 22.98
N LYS A 20 17.34 -9.78 23.22
CA LYS A 20 17.41 -11.17 23.72
C LYS A 20 16.84 -11.34 25.12
N ASN A 21 17.05 -10.36 26.01
CA ASN A 21 16.59 -10.42 27.40
C ASN A 21 15.12 -10.02 27.57
N SER A 22 14.47 -9.54 26.50
CA SER A 22 13.05 -9.20 26.51
C SER A 22 12.17 -10.45 26.55
N ARG A 23 11.04 -10.39 27.26
CA ARG A 23 10.02 -11.46 27.26
C ARG A 23 9.22 -11.50 25.96
N PHE A 24 9.07 -10.33 25.33
CA PHE A 24 8.34 -10.14 24.09
C PHE A 24 8.90 -8.93 23.35
N VAL A 25 9.10 -9.05 22.04
CA VAL A 25 9.61 -7.99 21.16
C VAL A 25 8.56 -7.71 20.08
N ALA A 26 8.16 -6.45 19.96
CA ALA A 26 7.37 -5.96 18.83
C ALA A 26 8.20 -4.98 18.00
N ILE A 27 8.32 -5.25 16.71
CA ILE A 27 9.02 -4.38 15.77
C ILE A 27 8.00 -3.73 14.85
N PHE A 28 7.82 -2.42 14.98
CA PHE A 28 6.99 -1.63 14.07
C PHE A 28 7.87 -1.07 12.96
N TYR A 29 7.48 -1.27 11.70
CA TYR A 29 8.24 -0.77 10.56
C TYR A 29 7.34 -0.05 9.56
N GLY A 30 7.83 1.05 9.01
CA GLY A 30 7.09 1.87 8.06
C GLY A 30 7.84 2.09 6.75
N LEU A 31 7.41 3.10 5.99
CA LEU A 31 7.98 3.44 4.69
C LEU A 31 9.48 3.74 4.74
N GLY A 32 10.05 4.14 5.87
CA GLY A 32 11.50 4.33 6.02
C GLY A 32 12.31 3.06 5.76
N LEU A 33 11.77 1.88 6.04
CA LEU A 33 12.43 0.61 5.73
C LEU A 33 12.32 0.26 4.23
N LEU A 34 11.24 0.70 3.59
CA LEU A 34 10.89 0.36 2.20
C LEU A 34 11.46 1.37 1.19
N GLY A 35 11.53 2.65 1.55
CA GLY A 35 11.85 3.76 0.66
C GLY A 35 13.34 4.00 0.43
N THR A 36 14.22 3.17 0.97
CA THR A 36 15.69 3.32 0.87
C THR A 36 16.30 2.66 -0.38
N GLY A 37 15.47 2.17 -1.30
CA GLY A 37 15.92 1.49 -2.53
C GLY A 37 16.35 0.03 -2.33
N MET A 38 16.31 -0.49 -1.09
CA MET A 38 16.65 -1.87 -0.74
C MET A 38 15.50 -2.57 0.00
N ALA A 39 14.25 -2.26 -0.35
CA ALA A 39 13.06 -2.72 0.36
C ALA A 39 13.06 -4.23 0.63
N GLU A 40 13.35 -5.05 -0.39
CA GLU A 40 13.35 -6.50 -0.26
C GLU A 40 14.45 -7.00 0.69
N ALA A 41 15.68 -6.50 0.52
CA ALA A 41 16.81 -6.86 1.37
C ALA A 41 16.57 -6.44 2.83
N ASN A 42 15.99 -5.25 3.06
CA ASN A 42 15.67 -4.75 4.39
C ASN A 42 14.56 -5.58 5.06
N LEU A 43 13.51 -5.94 4.30
CA LEU A 43 12.45 -6.81 4.80
C LEU A 43 12.97 -8.22 5.11
N ARG A 44 13.86 -8.75 4.28
CA ARG A 44 14.54 -10.04 4.50
C ARG A 44 15.37 -10.00 5.78
N ALA A 45 16.20 -8.98 5.96
CA ALA A 45 17.00 -8.81 7.18
C ALA A 45 16.13 -8.67 8.43
N LEU A 46 15.02 -7.92 8.35
CA LEU A 46 14.05 -7.81 9.45
C LEU A 46 13.40 -9.16 9.77
N HIS A 47 13.03 -9.93 8.76
CA HIS A 47 12.46 -11.26 8.94
C HIS A 47 13.47 -12.21 9.62
N GLU A 48 14.73 -12.20 9.16
CA GLU A 48 15.83 -12.99 9.73
C GLU A 48 16.13 -12.60 11.18
N LEU A 49 16.09 -11.32 11.51
CA LEU A 49 16.22 -10.84 12.89
C LEU A 49 15.07 -11.38 13.76
N ALA A 50 13.83 -11.24 13.31
CA ALA A 50 12.66 -11.70 14.04
C ALA A 50 12.68 -13.23 14.24
N GLU A 51 13.09 -13.99 13.23
CA GLU A 51 13.32 -15.43 13.31
C GLU A 51 14.44 -15.79 14.30
N SER A 52 15.55 -15.05 14.27
CA SER A 52 16.68 -15.27 15.18
C SER A 52 16.30 -15.05 16.65
N LEU A 53 15.48 -14.02 16.93
CA LEU A 53 14.92 -13.78 18.26
C LEU A 53 14.00 -14.92 18.69
N ARG A 54 13.10 -15.37 17.80
CA ARG A 54 12.22 -16.51 18.06
C ARG A 54 13.01 -17.78 18.39
N LYS A 55 14.04 -18.09 17.61
CA LYS A 55 14.94 -19.24 17.83
C LYS A 55 15.71 -19.16 19.16
N ALA A 56 16.04 -17.94 19.61
CA ALA A 56 16.70 -17.70 20.89
C ALA A 56 15.74 -17.77 22.10
N GLY A 57 14.45 -18.05 21.90
CA GLY A 57 13.45 -18.16 22.96
C GLY A 57 12.68 -16.86 23.24
N THR A 58 12.95 -15.78 22.50
CA THR A 58 12.24 -14.50 22.64
C THR A 58 11.07 -14.44 21.66
N LYS A 59 9.84 -14.30 22.18
CA LYS A 59 8.67 -14.07 21.31
C LYS A 59 8.85 -12.75 20.54
N CYS A 60 8.74 -12.79 19.22
CA CYS A 60 8.94 -11.62 18.37
C CYS A 60 7.87 -11.52 17.28
N VAL A 61 7.28 -10.33 17.14
CA VAL A 61 6.37 -9.96 16.05
C VAL A 61 6.93 -8.75 15.29
N ALA A 62 6.71 -8.71 13.98
CA ALA A 62 7.03 -7.57 13.13
C ALA A 62 5.75 -7.08 12.46
N ILE A 63 5.38 -5.83 12.70
CA ILE A 63 4.09 -5.25 12.30
C ILE A 63 4.35 -4.10 11.30
N PRO A 64 3.85 -4.20 10.06
CA PRO A 64 3.92 -3.09 9.12
C PRO A 64 3.00 -1.96 9.57
N MET A 65 3.46 -0.72 9.41
CA MET A 65 2.74 0.51 9.69
C MET A 65 2.42 1.23 8.37
N PRO A 66 1.39 0.78 7.62
CA PRO A 66 0.95 1.45 6.41
C PRO A 66 0.32 2.82 6.72
N GLY A 67 0.35 3.72 5.74
CA GLY A 67 -0.18 5.08 5.90
C GLY A 67 -1.71 5.17 5.87
N HIS A 68 -2.40 4.27 5.15
CA HIS A 68 -3.87 4.31 5.03
C HIS A 68 -4.54 3.24 5.88
N TYR A 69 -5.75 3.56 6.36
CA TYR A 69 -6.54 2.73 7.28
C TYR A 69 -6.83 1.32 6.75
N ASN A 70 -6.95 1.14 5.43
CA ASN A 70 -7.29 -0.13 4.79
C ASN A 70 -6.24 -0.63 3.77
N SER A 71 -4.97 -0.18 3.88
CA SER A 71 -3.91 -0.70 3.00
C SER A 71 -3.77 -2.22 3.13
N LEU A 72 -3.95 -2.76 4.34
CA LEU A 72 -3.94 -4.21 4.54
C LEU A 72 -5.13 -4.89 3.86
N GLY A 73 -6.31 -4.27 3.83
CA GLY A 73 -7.45 -4.84 3.11
C GLY A 73 -7.23 -4.91 1.61
N PHE A 74 -6.55 -3.93 1.01
CA PHE A 74 -6.10 -4.03 -0.37
C PHE A 74 -5.15 -5.21 -0.57
N ILE A 75 -4.15 -5.36 0.31
CA ILE A 75 -3.16 -6.45 0.22
C ILE A 75 -3.83 -7.82 0.36
N GLU A 76 -4.70 -8.02 1.35
CA GLU A 76 -5.44 -9.27 1.55
C GLU A 76 -6.34 -9.59 0.34
N THR A 77 -6.96 -8.56 -0.25
CA THR A 77 -7.77 -8.73 -1.48
C THR A 77 -6.89 -9.08 -2.68
N ALA A 78 -5.78 -8.38 -2.90
CA ALA A 78 -4.85 -8.64 -3.99
C ALA A 78 -4.23 -10.04 -3.91
N LEU A 79 -3.87 -10.50 -2.70
CA LEU A 79 -3.39 -11.85 -2.46
C LEU A 79 -4.46 -12.90 -2.76
N LYS A 80 -5.71 -12.65 -2.36
CA LYS A 80 -6.83 -13.57 -2.61
C LYS A 80 -7.15 -13.69 -4.10
N GLU A 81 -7.19 -12.57 -4.82
CA GLU A 81 -7.62 -12.53 -6.22
C GLU A 81 -6.49 -12.83 -7.21
N GLY A 82 -5.26 -12.40 -6.91
CA GLY A 82 -4.12 -12.50 -7.82
C GLY A 82 -2.89 -13.22 -7.28
N GLY A 83 -2.89 -13.68 -6.02
CA GLY A 83 -1.76 -14.40 -5.42
C GLY A 83 -0.58 -13.52 -4.98
N TYR A 84 -0.59 -12.22 -5.28
CA TYR A 84 0.48 -11.28 -4.94
C TYR A 84 -0.07 -9.99 -4.33
N PRO A 85 0.72 -9.26 -3.50
CA PRO A 85 0.19 -8.18 -2.66
C PRO A 85 -0.06 -6.85 -3.40
N TYR A 86 0.49 -6.66 -4.60
CA TYR A 86 0.35 -5.47 -5.45
C TYR A 86 0.95 -5.73 -6.85
N ALA A 87 0.97 -4.72 -7.73
CA ALA A 87 1.61 -4.81 -9.06
C ALA A 87 1.15 -6.02 -9.88
N LEU A 88 -0.17 -6.21 -9.93
CA LEU A 88 -0.82 -7.30 -10.65
C LEU A 88 -1.10 -6.84 -12.08
N ASP A 89 -0.66 -7.61 -13.07
CA ASP A 89 -0.99 -7.42 -14.48
C ASP A 89 -1.91 -8.55 -14.94
N PHE A 90 -3.10 -8.18 -15.43
CA PHE A 90 -4.14 -9.10 -15.88
C PHE A 90 -4.24 -9.18 -17.43
N SER A 91 -3.34 -8.52 -18.17
CA SER A 91 -3.43 -8.36 -19.64
C SER A 91 -3.33 -9.66 -20.45
N HIS A 92 -2.70 -10.71 -19.92
CA HIS A 92 -2.39 -11.94 -20.65
C HIS A 92 -3.18 -13.18 -20.18
N GLY A 93 -4.32 -12.98 -19.52
CA GLY A 93 -5.21 -14.06 -19.05
C GLY A 93 -4.74 -14.79 -17.80
N ASN A 94 -3.43 -14.85 -17.54
CA ASN A 94 -2.85 -15.21 -16.25
C ASN A 94 -2.32 -13.96 -15.55
N VAL A 95 -2.34 -13.96 -14.22
CA VAL A 95 -1.81 -12.86 -13.40
C VAL A 95 -0.29 -12.86 -13.44
N ARG A 96 0.31 -11.79 -13.96
CA ARG A 96 1.77 -11.55 -13.89
C ARG A 96 2.08 -10.59 -12.74
N HIS A 97 3.15 -10.87 -12.00
CA HIS A 97 3.63 -10.03 -10.92
C HIS A 97 5.14 -9.83 -11.04
N GLU A 98 5.54 -8.65 -11.52
CA GLU A 98 6.93 -8.24 -11.63
C GLU A 98 7.03 -6.79 -11.16
N PRO A 99 7.24 -6.49 -9.87
CA PRO A 99 7.16 -5.12 -9.35
C PRO A 99 8.02 -4.09 -10.09
N GLY A 100 9.15 -4.49 -10.67
CA GLY A 100 9.99 -3.61 -11.51
C GLY A 100 9.37 -3.28 -12.88
N GLU A 101 8.37 -4.02 -13.31
CA GLU A 101 7.65 -3.86 -14.56
C GLU A 101 6.19 -3.45 -14.33
N THR A 102 5.42 -4.26 -13.63
CA THR A 102 3.96 -4.17 -13.51
C THR A 102 3.48 -3.18 -12.43
N SER A 103 4.39 -2.50 -11.72
CA SER A 103 4.01 -1.43 -10.79
C SER A 103 3.69 -0.11 -11.53
N ALA A 104 2.90 0.76 -10.89
CA ALA A 104 2.50 2.05 -11.45
C ALA A 104 3.68 2.93 -11.88
N VAL A 105 4.71 3.09 -11.02
CA VAL A 105 5.87 3.95 -11.33
C VAL A 105 6.63 3.46 -12.57
N PRO A 106 7.13 2.22 -12.63
CA PRO A 106 7.78 1.72 -13.85
C PRO A 106 6.90 1.80 -15.10
N SER A 107 5.62 1.47 -15.00
CA SER A 107 4.68 1.51 -16.14
C SER A 107 4.52 2.93 -16.71
N ILE A 108 4.34 3.93 -15.83
CA ILE A 108 4.30 5.37 -16.21
C ILE A 108 5.64 5.82 -16.81
N MET A 109 6.75 5.34 -16.24
CA MET A 109 8.09 5.72 -16.67
C MET A 109 8.48 5.14 -18.03
N ARG A 110 7.97 3.95 -18.39
CA ARG A 110 8.16 3.37 -19.73
C ARG A 110 7.18 3.92 -20.78
N GLY A 111 6.10 4.57 -20.35
CA GLY A 111 5.07 5.08 -21.26
C GLY A 111 4.23 3.98 -21.90
N GLU A 112 4.12 2.83 -21.23
CA GLU A 112 3.33 1.67 -21.68
C GLU A 112 1.83 1.82 -21.37
N VAL A 113 1.49 2.73 -20.45
CA VAL A 113 0.10 3.01 -20.06
C VAL A 113 -0.48 4.12 -20.92
N ASP A 114 -1.70 3.94 -21.38
CA ASP A 114 -2.44 4.89 -22.20
C ASP A 114 -3.46 5.72 -21.40
N SER A 115 -3.76 5.31 -20.17
CA SER A 115 -4.77 5.87 -19.28
C SER A 115 -4.50 5.46 -17.83
N ALA A 116 -5.11 6.16 -16.86
CA ALA A 116 -5.02 5.77 -15.45
C ALA A 116 -6.32 6.00 -14.68
N LEU A 117 -6.72 4.98 -13.92
CA LEU A 117 -7.80 5.05 -12.95
C LEU A 117 -7.21 5.18 -11.54
N ILE A 118 -7.53 6.27 -10.86
CA ILE A 118 -7.06 6.58 -9.51
C ILE A 118 -8.25 6.52 -8.55
N VAL A 119 -8.16 5.69 -7.51
CA VAL A 119 -9.22 5.52 -6.51
C VAL A 119 -8.68 5.91 -5.13
N GLY A 120 -9.32 6.88 -4.49
CA GLY A 120 -9.04 7.30 -3.10
C GLY A 120 -7.57 7.63 -2.80
N SER A 121 -6.85 8.20 -3.78
CA SER A 121 -5.41 8.48 -3.65
C SER A 121 -4.98 9.72 -4.45
N ASN A 122 -3.84 10.29 -4.06
CA ASN A 122 -3.29 11.52 -4.64
C ASN A 122 -1.85 11.32 -5.20
N PRO A 123 -1.68 10.47 -6.24
CA PRO A 123 -0.37 10.12 -6.80
C PRO A 123 0.46 11.31 -7.30
N LEU A 124 -0.15 12.42 -7.77
CA LEU A 124 0.63 13.60 -8.15
C LEU A 124 1.41 14.22 -6.99
N SER A 125 0.95 14.02 -5.75
CA SER A 125 1.66 14.49 -4.55
C SER A 125 2.54 13.41 -3.91
N SER A 126 2.25 12.13 -4.13
CA SER A 126 2.93 11.02 -3.42
C SER A 126 3.94 10.23 -4.27
N LEU A 127 3.86 10.31 -5.61
CA LEU A 127 4.80 9.62 -6.49
C LEU A 127 6.14 10.37 -6.59
N PRO A 128 7.23 9.68 -6.96
CA PRO A 128 8.48 10.33 -7.34
C PRO A 128 8.27 11.41 -8.40
N SER A 129 9.00 12.52 -8.28
CA SER A 129 8.85 13.73 -9.12
C SER A 129 8.76 13.43 -10.61
N GLU A 130 9.57 12.50 -11.13
CA GLU A 130 9.55 12.18 -12.56
C GLU A 130 8.26 11.47 -12.99
N ALA A 131 7.79 10.48 -12.22
CA ALA A 131 6.53 9.80 -12.49
C ALA A 131 5.34 10.75 -12.33
N ALA A 132 5.34 11.59 -11.29
CA ALA A 132 4.32 12.60 -11.07
C ALA A 132 4.22 13.62 -12.22
N ARG A 133 5.33 13.99 -12.88
CA ARG A 133 5.33 14.87 -14.06
C ARG A 133 4.76 14.24 -15.32
N ARG A 134 4.81 12.90 -15.42
CA ARG A 134 4.32 12.16 -16.58
C ARG A 134 2.85 11.78 -16.45
N LEU A 135 2.41 11.48 -15.23
CA LEU A 135 1.03 11.08 -14.94
C LEU A 135 -0.06 12.02 -15.52
N PRO A 136 0.02 13.37 -15.42
CA PRO A 136 -1.06 14.24 -15.92
C PRO A 136 -1.10 14.34 -17.46
N ARG A 137 -0.18 13.68 -18.17
CA ARG A 137 -0.22 13.55 -19.64
C ARG A 137 -1.15 12.42 -20.09
N LEU A 138 -1.54 11.53 -19.18
CA LEU A 138 -2.49 10.46 -19.43
C LEU A 138 -3.92 10.99 -19.24
N PRO A 139 -4.92 10.44 -19.95
CA PRO A 139 -6.31 10.54 -19.55
C PRO A 139 -6.51 9.94 -18.15
N LEU A 140 -6.81 10.79 -17.17
CA LEU A 140 -7.03 10.39 -15.79
C LEU A 140 -8.52 10.34 -15.46
N ALA A 141 -8.96 9.23 -14.87
CA ALA A 141 -10.22 9.12 -14.14
C ALA A 141 -9.92 9.02 -12.64
N VAL A 142 -10.54 9.86 -11.83
CA VAL A 142 -10.32 9.93 -10.38
C VAL A 142 -11.64 9.73 -9.65
N LEU A 143 -11.70 8.70 -8.79
CA LEU A 143 -12.77 8.45 -7.85
C LEU A 143 -12.29 8.86 -6.46
N ASP A 144 -12.82 9.97 -5.95
CA ASP A 144 -12.40 10.49 -4.65
C ASP A 144 -13.50 11.36 -4.04
N TYR A 145 -13.56 11.40 -2.71
CA TYR A 145 -14.43 12.30 -1.96
C TYR A 145 -13.71 13.62 -1.61
N VAL A 146 -12.39 13.67 -1.77
CA VAL A 146 -11.56 14.87 -1.50
C VAL A 146 -11.06 15.48 -2.81
N GLU A 147 -11.05 16.81 -2.87
CA GLU A 147 -10.29 17.51 -3.92
C GLU A 147 -8.79 17.42 -3.64
N SER A 148 -8.05 16.85 -4.58
CA SER A 148 -6.61 16.65 -4.50
C SER A 148 -5.90 17.18 -5.75
N LEU A 149 -4.57 17.34 -5.67
CA LEU A 149 -3.73 17.71 -6.82
C LEU A 149 -3.97 16.78 -8.02
N THR A 150 -4.17 15.48 -7.75
CA THR A 150 -4.51 14.50 -8.79
C THR A 150 -5.89 14.74 -9.38
N SER A 151 -6.90 15.00 -8.54
CA SER A 151 -8.28 15.21 -9.01
C SER A 151 -8.44 16.44 -9.90
N ILE A 152 -7.67 17.52 -9.68
CA ILE A 152 -7.77 18.73 -10.49
C ILE A 152 -7.17 18.58 -11.89
N HIS A 153 -6.33 17.56 -12.10
CA HIS A 153 -5.77 17.21 -13.42
C HIS A 153 -6.57 16.10 -14.10
N ALA A 154 -7.69 15.66 -13.51
CA ALA A 154 -8.49 14.56 -14.04
C ALA A 154 -9.40 14.99 -15.18
N VAL A 155 -9.50 14.15 -16.21
CA VAL A 155 -10.50 14.29 -17.28
C VAL A 155 -11.89 13.94 -16.72
N PHE A 156 -11.96 12.88 -15.92
CA PHE A 156 -13.16 12.48 -15.21
C PHE A 156 -12.92 12.51 -13.71
N ARG A 157 -13.70 13.33 -13.01
CA ARG A 157 -13.73 13.36 -11.55
C ARG A 157 -15.08 12.85 -11.09
N VAL A 158 -15.05 11.77 -10.32
CA VAL A 158 -16.23 11.08 -9.81
C VAL A 158 -16.24 11.23 -8.30
N PRO A 159 -17.13 12.07 -7.73
CA PRO A 159 -17.33 12.11 -6.29
C PRO A 159 -17.96 10.78 -5.83
N VAL A 160 -17.40 10.19 -4.78
CA VAL A 160 -17.87 8.93 -4.18
C VAL A 160 -18.15 9.10 -2.70
N ALA A 161 -19.01 8.24 -2.15
CA ALA A 161 -19.36 8.26 -0.73
C ALA A 161 -18.16 7.90 0.16
N VAL A 162 -18.02 8.58 1.29
CA VAL A 162 -16.93 8.34 2.26
C VAL A 162 -17.11 7.01 2.99
N SER A 163 -16.20 6.06 2.78
CA SER A 163 -16.19 4.78 3.49
C SER A 163 -16.07 4.95 5.00
N GLY A 164 -16.99 4.34 5.74
CA GLY A 164 -17.07 4.42 7.21
C GLY A 164 -17.73 5.69 7.74
N PHE A 165 -18.26 6.55 6.87
CA PHE A 165 -19.04 7.70 7.27
C PHE A 165 -20.37 7.79 6.51
N GLU A 166 -20.33 7.75 5.18
CA GLU A 166 -21.52 7.78 4.30
C GLU A 166 -21.82 6.39 3.70
N SER A 167 -20.81 5.54 3.58
CA SER A 167 -20.95 4.16 3.10
C SER A 167 -20.38 3.17 4.11
N GLY A 168 -20.88 1.94 4.08
CA GLY A 168 -20.32 0.83 4.84
C GLY A 168 -19.06 0.25 4.20
N GLY A 169 -18.69 -0.95 4.60
CA GLY A 169 -17.61 -1.69 3.96
C GLY A 169 -16.86 -2.57 4.94
N LYS A 170 -15.82 -3.25 4.45
CA LYS A 170 -14.95 -4.08 5.29
C LYS A 170 -13.52 -3.60 5.19
N VAL A 171 -12.88 -3.48 6.34
CA VAL A 171 -11.48 -3.08 6.46
C VAL A 171 -10.69 -4.08 7.26
N TYR A 172 -9.37 -4.07 7.10
CA TYR A 172 -8.47 -4.88 7.91
C TYR A 172 -7.62 -4.00 8.80
N ARG A 173 -7.71 -4.22 10.11
CA ARG A 173 -6.77 -3.66 11.08
C ARG A 173 -5.43 -4.40 10.97
N LEU A 174 -4.33 -3.77 11.40
CA LEU A 174 -2.97 -4.29 11.25
C LEU A 174 -2.71 -5.69 11.85
N ASP A 175 -3.56 -6.13 12.78
CA ASP A 175 -3.56 -7.48 13.34
C ASP A 175 -4.38 -8.49 12.51
N ARG A 176 -4.74 -8.13 11.27
CA ARG A 176 -5.56 -8.90 10.33
C ARG A 176 -6.99 -9.16 10.79
N VAL A 177 -7.45 -8.47 11.84
CA VAL A 177 -8.86 -8.51 12.22
C VAL A 177 -9.65 -7.69 11.21
N GLN A 178 -10.60 -8.36 10.54
CA GLN A 178 -11.55 -7.70 9.67
C GLN A 178 -12.59 -6.95 10.52
N LEU A 179 -12.78 -5.67 10.22
CA LEU A 179 -13.78 -4.81 10.86
C LEU A 179 -14.81 -4.40 9.82
N GLU A 180 -16.07 -4.36 10.25
CA GLU A 180 -17.17 -3.84 9.45
C GLU A 180 -17.34 -2.35 9.74
N LEU A 181 -17.27 -1.54 8.69
CA LEU A 181 -17.59 -0.13 8.72
C LEU A 181 -19.09 0.04 8.58
N LYS A 182 -19.67 0.90 9.42
CA LYS A 182 -21.09 1.23 9.39
C LYS A 182 -21.25 2.70 9.00
N PRO A 183 -22.14 3.02 8.06
CA PRO A 183 -22.43 4.41 7.73
C PRO A 183 -23.08 5.09 8.94
N VAL A 184 -22.70 6.35 9.17
CA VAL A 184 -23.26 7.22 10.20
C VAL A 184 -24.34 8.12 9.62
N VAL A 185 -24.17 8.50 8.35
CA VAL A 185 -25.12 9.33 7.59
C VAL A 185 -25.34 8.73 6.21
N SER A 186 -26.40 9.15 5.51
CA SER A 186 -26.59 8.82 4.09
C SER A 186 -25.69 9.70 3.21
N PRO A 187 -25.18 9.18 2.07
CA PRO A 187 -24.45 10.00 1.13
C PRO A 187 -25.35 11.11 0.54
N PRO A 188 -24.77 12.20 0.02
CA PRO A 188 -25.52 13.21 -0.72
C PRO A 188 -26.27 12.59 -1.92
N GLU A 189 -27.36 13.23 -2.35
CA GLU A 189 -28.17 12.75 -3.48
C GLU A 189 -27.31 12.60 -4.74
N GLY A 190 -27.42 11.44 -5.40
CA GLY A 190 -26.66 11.12 -6.61
C GLY A 190 -25.21 10.66 -6.38
N ILE A 191 -24.70 10.67 -5.15
CA ILE A 191 -23.36 10.18 -4.81
C ILE A 191 -23.42 8.69 -4.47
N LEU A 192 -22.64 7.89 -5.19
CA LEU A 192 -22.59 6.44 -5.00
C LEU A 192 -21.33 6.05 -4.19
N PRO A 193 -21.37 4.93 -3.45
CA PRO A 193 -20.16 4.25 -3.02
C PRO A 193 -19.25 3.91 -4.20
N ASP A 194 -17.94 3.92 -3.98
CA ASP A 194 -16.92 3.58 -4.97
C ASP A 194 -17.14 2.20 -5.59
N GLU A 195 -17.45 1.19 -4.77
CA GLU A 195 -17.76 -0.17 -5.23
C GLU A 195 -18.97 -0.19 -6.20
N GLU A 196 -20.05 0.52 -5.87
CA GLU A 196 -21.25 0.54 -6.70
C GLU A 196 -21.00 1.26 -8.03
N PHE A 197 -20.28 2.39 -7.99
CA PHE A 197 -19.90 3.11 -9.19
C PHE A 197 -19.02 2.23 -10.11
N LEU A 198 -17.97 1.61 -9.55
CA LEU A 198 -17.06 0.75 -10.32
C LEU A 198 -17.77 -0.47 -10.91
N ARG A 199 -18.74 -1.05 -10.18
CA ARG A 199 -19.59 -2.13 -10.70
C ARG A 199 -20.40 -1.71 -11.91
N LYS A 200 -21.05 -0.52 -11.86
CA LYS A 200 -21.81 0.03 -13.00
C LYS A 200 -20.93 0.34 -14.21
N VAL A 201 -19.68 0.75 -13.98
CA VAL A 201 -18.70 0.94 -15.06
C VAL A 201 -18.33 -0.41 -15.66
N TYR A 202 -18.02 -1.41 -14.83
CA TYR A 202 -17.64 -2.75 -15.26
C TYR A 202 -18.73 -3.42 -16.12
N GLU A 203 -20.01 -3.29 -15.73
CA GLU A 203 -21.15 -3.84 -16.49
C GLU A 203 -21.34 -3.23 -17.89
N LYS A 204 -20.65 -2.13 -18.20
CA LYS A 204 -20.71 -1.43 -19.49
C LYS A 204 -19.46 -1.62 -20.35
N LEU A 205 -18.46 -2.35 -19.86
CA LEU A 205 -17.27 -2.75 -20.62
C LEU A 205 -17.54 -4.05 -21.39
#